data_AF-A0ABD3GNX8-F1
#
_entry.id   AF-A0ABD3GNX8-F1
#
_cell.length_a   1.000
_cell.length_b   1.000
_cell.length_c   1.000
_cell.angle_alpha   90.00
_cell.angle_beta   90.00
_cell.angle_gamma   90.00
#
_symmetry.space_group_name_H-M   'P 1'
#
loop_
_entity.id
_entity.type
_entity.pdbx_description
1 polymer ?
#
loop_
_entity_poly.entity_id
_entity_poly.type
_entity_poly.pdbx_seq_one_letter_code
_entity_poly.pdbx_strand_id
1 'polypeptide(L)'
;MRAFVSPSACRNVLRYCQKYVALDACFTKNKKYPTQLFIATTVDGNSQVVPLAYAVAPTENYENWRWFIQNLVASIEGLESPNVIIVSDRQKGLEKAVAEVLPRNFHMHCAHHLKMNVIKHFGAAAGKAFLTLVYMDDQASYERRLVEMETRSSKGPALVRYIRQIPVDRYVRFAIPLPRYGKTTSNIVECINGALKPVRDYAPCHIIWQMWNYMLNLFYARREKARQSSDELTEYATKRMKEIVQNCGSFVAMSADENEALVQTDGGRKQWRLTKVPTQKCTCWEIQDCLWPCIHFVAWQKSKGEDHMRYVDRIYFTKSLVQCYSKTIPVILQTELPMSVACRAPPAAIRNGRQRIVRIPNGGSARSAESEYSYPIQDDPAMNPAAVMTNVSQEDGGERGNPPVPQSSAPQGEQLSQAPPVARKKGTRCCGACKQPGHTRWTCPALRQYRRVEVQKGLDVAADG
;
A
#
# COMPACT_ATOMS: atom_id res chain seq x y z
N MET A 1 -10.32 7.77 23.90
CA MET A 1 -11.36 7.07 23.11
C MET A 1 -10.68 6.00 22.26
N ARG A 2 -11.27 4.80 22.22
CA ARG A 2 -10.94 3.73 21.27
C ARG A 2 -12.26 3.30 20.63
N ALA A 3 -12.27 2.98 19.33
CA ALA A 3 -13.45 2.41 18.66
C ALA A 3 -12.98 1.43 17.59
N PHE A 4 -13.52 0.20 17.63
CA PHE A 4 -13.19 -0.90 16.72
C PHE A 4 -14.43 -1.26 15.91
N VAL A 5 -14.25 -1.59 14.63
CA VAL A 5 -15.32 -2.04 13.74
C VAL A 5 -14.83 -3.20 12.88
N SER A 6 -15.56 -4.31 12.91
CA SER A 6 -15.47 -5.40 11.94
C SER A 6 -16.89 -5.76 11.49
N PRO A 7 -17.28 -5.43 10.24
CA PRO A 7 -18.60 -5.77 9.71
C PRO A 7 -18.84 -7.28 9.72
N SER A 8 -20.08 -7.71 9.93
CA SER A 8 -20.44 -9.14 10.00
C SER A 8 -20.02 -9.94 8.76
N ALA A 9 -20.08 -9.32 7.57
CA ALA A 9 -19.62 -9.92 6.32
C ALA A 9 -18.12 -10.26 6.31
N CYS A 10 -17.29 -9.57 7.09
CA CYS A 10 -15.84 -9.76 7.14
C CYS A 10 -15.41 -10.93 8.02
N ARG A 11 -16.25 -11.37 8.96
CA ARG A 11 -15.86 -12.29 10.05
C ARG A 11 -15.30 -13.62 9.58
N ASN A 12 -15.84 -14.17 8.49
CA ASN A 12 -15.48 -15.51 8.02
C ASN A 12 -14.70 -15.48 6.68
N VAL A 13 -14.39 -14.30 6.11
CA VAL A 13 -13.77 -14.21 4.76
C VAL A 13 -12.39 -14.88 4.69
N LEU A 14 -11.66 -14.89 5.81
CA LEU A 14 -10.33 -15.48 5.92
C LEU A 14 -10.29 -16.98 5.57
N ARG A 15 -11.43 -17.69 5.55
CA ARG A 15 -11.50 -19.08 5.07
C ARG A 15 -11.41 -19.24 3.55
N TYR A 16 -11.72 -18.17 2.80
CA TYR A 16 -11.71 -18.11 1.32
C TYR A 16 -10.59 -17.20 0.78
N CYS A 17 -9.97 -16.40 1.64
CA CYS A 17 -8.80 -15.58 1.33
C CYS A 17 -7.48 -16.32 1.56
N GLN A 18 -6.40 -15.73 1.04
CA GLN A 18 -5.02 -16.09 1.33
C GLN A 18 -4.76 -16.01 2.84
N LYS A 19 -4.00 -16.95 3.42
CA LYS A 19 -3.68 -17.00 4.86
C LYS A 19 -2.57 -16.02 5.25
N TYR A 20 -2.77 -14.77 4.83
CA TYR A 20 -1.84 -13.67 4.93
C TYR A 20 -2.62 -12.43 5.37
N VAL A 21 -2.37 -11.99 6.60
CA VAL A 21 -3.07 -10.86 7.21
C VAL A 21 -2.07 -9.75 7.48
N ALA A 22 -2.27 -8.57 6.87
CA ALA A 22 -1.46 -7.40 7.15
C ALA A 22 -2.10 -6.52 8.21
N LEU A 23 -1.28 -6.12 9.18
CA LEU A 23 -1.57 -5.11 10.20
C LEU A 23 -0.71 -3.88 9.91
N ASP A 24 -1.34 -2.72 9.87
CA ASP A 24 -0.67 -1.43 9.71
C ASP A 24 -1.51 -0.31 10.33
N ALA A 25 -0.89 0.80 10.66
CA ALA A 25 -1.52 1.94 11.29
C ALA A 25 -1.05 3.24 10.66
N CYS A 26 -1.96 4.20 10.48
CA CYS A 26 -1.62 5.50 9.91
C CYS A 26 -2.10 6.69 10.73
N PHE A 27 -1.25 7.72 10.80
CA PHE A 27 -1.58 8.98 11.46
C PHE A 27 -2.73 9.68 10.75
N THR A 28 -3.75 10.03 11.54
CA THR A 28 -4.74 11.04 11.13
C THR A 28 -4.09 12.43 11.19
N LYS A 29 -4.54 13.33 10.32
CA LYS A 29 -4.06 14.70 10.20
C LYS A 29 -4.92 15.70 11.01
N ASN A 30 -5.91 15.22 11.75
CA ASN A 30 -6.80 16.08 12.53
C ASN A 30 -6.08 16.65 13.76
N LYS A 31 -5.73 17.93 13.70
CA LYS A 31 -5.04 18.64 14.80
C LYS A 31 -5.91 18.86 16.05
N LYS A 32 -7.25 18.77 15.94
CA LYS A 32 -8.18 18.89 17.08
C LYS A 32 -8.37 17.55 17.79
N TYR A 33 -8.33 16.45 17.03
CA TYR A 33 -8.52 15.08 17.53
C TYR A 33 -7.41 14.16 16.99
N PRO A 34 -6.16 14.29 17.49
CA PRO A 34 -5.07 13.44 17.06
C PRO A 34 -5.38 11.98 17.42
N THR A 35 -5.41 11.14 16.39
CA THR A 35 -5.67 9.70 16.51
C THR A 35 -4.85 8.92 15.47
N GLN A 36 -4.72 7.62 15.70
CA GLN A 36 -4.16 6.65 14.78
C GLN A 36 -5.30 5.78 14.23
N LEU A 37 -5.32 5.56 12.91
CA LEU A 37 -6.21 4.61 12.25
C LEU A 37 -5.47 3.29 12.07
N PHE A 38 -5.91 2.25 12.77
CA PHE A 38 -5.44 0.86 12.68
C PHE A 38 -6.29 0.11 11.67
N ILE A 39 -5.67 -0.72 10.83
CA ILE A 39 -6.37 -1.48 9.79
C ILE A 39 -5.80 -2.91 9.75
N ALA A 40 -6.68 -3.89 9.67
CA ALA A 40 -6.36 -5.27 9.37
C ALA A 40 -6.90 -5.63 7.98
N THR A 41 -6.07 -6.27 7.15
CA THR A 41 -6.44 -6.66 5.78
C THR A 41 -5.93 -8.05 5.44
N THR A 42 -6.55 -8.68 4.46
CA THR A 42 -6.03 -9.88 3.78
C THR A 42 -6.18 -9.71 2.26
N VAL A 43 -6.04 -10.77 1.48
CA VAL A 43 -6.15 -10.76 0.02
C VAL A 43 -6.97 -11.95 -0.45
N ASP A 44 -7.92 -11.72 -1.35
CA ASP A 44 -8.74 -12.78 -1.93
C ASP A 44 -8.03 -13.55 -3.06
N GLY A 45 -8.69 -14.59 -3.58
CA GLY A 45 -8.20 -15.39 -4.72
C GLY A 45 -7.90 -14.58 -5.97
N ASN A 46 -8.53 -13.41 -6.14
CA ASN A 46 -8.33 -12.53 -7.29
C ASN A 46 -7.18 -11.52 -7.06
N SER A 47 -6.37 -11.75 -6.03
CA SER A 47 -5.29 -10.86 -5.57
C SER A 47 -5.74 -9.44 -5.18
N GLN A 48 -7.01 -9.27 -4.75
CA GLN A 48 -7.57 -7.98 -4.32
C GLN A 48 -7.60 -7.86 -2.79
N VAL A 49 -7.21 -6.68 -2.27
CA VAL A 49 -7.14 -6.40 -0.83
C VAL A 49 -8.51 -6.47 -0.18
N VAL A 50 -8.71 -7.33 0.82
CA VAL A 50 -9.95 -7.44 1.60
C VAL A 50 -9.75 -6.79 2.97
N PRO A 51 -10.47 -5.70 3.32
CA PRO A 51 -10.45 -5.15 4.67
C PRO A 51 -11.21 -6.09 5.63
N LEU A 52 -10.58 -6.43 6.77
CA LEU A 52 -11.14 -7.32 7.79
C LEU A 52 -11.77 -6.54 8.95
N ALA A 53 -11.03 -5.56 9.46
CA ALA A 53 -11.46 -4.68 10.53
C ALA A 53 -10.62 -3.40 10.53
N TYR A 54 -11.11 -2.40 11.26
CA TYR A 54 -10.42 -1.14 11.47
C TYR A 54 -10.73 -0.57 12.84
N ALA A 55 -9.85 0.29 13.34
CA ALA A 55 -10.08 0.99 14.60
C ALA A 55 -9.44 2.37 14.63
N VAL A 56 -9.99 3.25 15.46
CA VAL A 56 -9.31 4.49 15.87
C VAL A 56 -8.91 4.41 17.34
N ALA A 57 -7.68 4.78 17.65
CA ALA A 57 -7.19 4.95 19.02
C ALA A 57 -6.30 6.20 19.13
N PRO A 58 -5.94 6.68 20.33
CA PRO A 58 -5.27 7.98 20.47
C PRO A 58 -3.85 8.01 19.89
N THR A 59 -3.11 6.91 20.02
CA THR A 59 -1.68 6.83 19.71
C THR A 59 -1.31 5.45 19.18
N GLU A 60 -0.19 5.34 18.49
CA GLU A 60 0.35 4.05 18.10
C GLU A 60 1.28 3.49 19.19
N ASN A 61 0.74 2.65 20.07
CA ASN A 61 1.48 2.04 21.17
C ASN A 61 1.05 0.59 21.41
N TYR A 62 1.82 -0.14 22.22
CA TYR A 62 1.55 -1.54 22.59
C TYR A 62 0.13 -1.75 23.10
N GLU A 63 -0.37 -0.93 24.03
CA GLU A 63 -1.70 -1.09 24.61
C GLU A 63 -2.84 -0.94 23.59
N ASN A 64 -2.70 -0.03 22.62
CA ASN A 64 -3.67 0.15 21.56
C ASN A 64 -3.58 -0.97 20.51
N TRP A 65 -2.37 -1.45 20.19
CA TRP A 65 -2.16 -2.60 19.32
C TRP A 65 -2.68 -3.91 19.92
N ARG A 66 -2.37 -4.20 21.18
CA ARG A 66 -2.87 -5.35 21.95
C ARG A 66 -4.39 -5.39 21.95
N TRP A 67 -5.03 -4.28 22.33
CA TRP A 67 -6.48 -4.14 22.29
C TRP A 67 -7.05 -4.32 20.88
N PHE A 68 -6.43 -3.76 19.84
CA PHE A 68 -6.88 -3.92 18.46
C PHE A 68 -6.84 -5.40 18.01
N ILE A 69 -5.73 -6.09 18.28
CA ILE A 69 -5.54 -7.49 17.89
C ILE A 69 -6.48 -8.41 18.70
N GLN A 70 -6.73 -8.15 19.99
CA GLN A 70 -7.71 -8.88 20.79
C GLN A 70 -9.13 -8.79 20.21
N ASN A 71 -9.56 -7.59 19.78
CA ASN A 71 -10.86 -7.41 19.13
C ASN A 71 -10.89 -8.05 17.73
N LEU A 72 -9.76 -8.06 17.01
CA LEU A 72 -9.62 -8.72 15.72
C LEU A 72 -9.75 -10.25 15.86
N VAL A 73 -9.09 -10.86 16.85
CA VAL A 73 -9.23 -12.29 17.20
C VAL A 73 -10.68 -12.63 17.52
N ALA A 74 -11.34 -11.85 18.40
CA ALA A 74 -12.74 -12.05 18.75
C ALA A 74 -13.72 -11.87 17.58
N SER A 75 -13.29 -11.26 16.46
CA SER A 75 -14.14 -10.96 15.30
C SER A 75 -13.89 -11.83 14.07
N ILE A 76 -12.64 -12.28 13.84
CA ILE A 76 -12.23 -12.96 12.61
C ILE A 76 -11.99 -14.45 12.86
N GLU A 77 -12.88 -15.28 12.33
CA GLU A 77 -12.85 -16.73 12.49
C GLU A 77 -11.55 -17.33 11.93
N GLY A 78 -10.85 -18.12 12.75
CA GLY A 78 -9.63 -18.82 12.36
C GLY A 78 -8.38 -17.95 12.23
N LEU A 79 -8.37 -16.72 12.75
CA LEU A 79 -7.19 -15.86 12.74
C LEU A 79 -6.02 -16.47 13.54
N GLU A 80 -6.29 -17.04 14.72
CA GLU A 80 -5.30 -17.67 15.60
C GLU A 80 -4.78 -19.05 15.12
N SER A 81 -5.12 -19.43 13.89
CA SER A 81 -4.62 -20.64 13.24
C SER A 81 -3.12 -20.47 12.95
N PRO A 82 -2.25 -21.43 13.31
CA PRO A 82 -0.81 -21.33 13.05
C PRO A 82 -0.49 -21.17 11.56
N ASN A 83 -1.37 -21.65 10.67
CA ASN A 83 -1.25 -21.50 9.22
C ASN A 83 -1.50 -20.08 8.68
N VAL A 84 -1.77 -19.08 9.53
CA VAL A 84 -1.96 -17.68 9.12
C VAL A 84 -0.70 -16.86 9.41
N ILE A 85 -0.08 -16.32 8.36
CA ILE A 85 0.98 -15.33 8.47
C ILE A 85 0.38 -13.99 8.87
N ILE A 86 0.92 -13.37 9.91
CA ILE A 86 0.73 -11.96 10.23
C ILE A 86 1.89 -11.18 9.63
N VAL A 87 1.65 -10.19 8.76
CA VAL A 87 2.68 -9.26 8.30
C VAL A 87 2.46 -7.87 8.89
N SER A 88 3.53 -7.22 9.33
CA SER A 88 3.47 -5.82 9.75
C SER A 88 4.79 -5.10 9.55
N ASP A 89 4.87 -3.83 9.93
CA ASP A 89 6.15 -3.18 10.17
C ASP A 89 6.85 -3.74 11.44
N ARG A 90 7.96 -3.11 11.85
CA ARG A 90 8.71 -3.46 13.06
C ARG A 90 8.51 -2.42 14.18
N GLN A 91 7.29 -1.92 14.34
CA GLN A 91 6.96 -1.06 15.46
C GLN A 91 6.98 -1.90 16.75
N LYS A 92 7.82 -1.52 17.73
CA LYS A 92 8.08 -2.33 18.94
C LYS A 92 6.81 -2.68 19.73
N GLY A 93 5.78 -1.82 19.69
CA GLY A 93 4.51 -2.06 20.37
C GLY A 93 3.66 -3.10 19.64
N LEU A 94 3.64 -3.06 18.32
CA LEU A 94 2.98 -4.05 17.46
C LEU A 94 3.65 -5.42 17.53
N GLU A 95 4.97 -5.49 17.43
CA GLU A 95 5.73 -6.74 17.52
C GLU A 95 5.47 -7.46 18.86
N LYS A 96 5.49 -6.71 19.98
CA LYS A 96 5.12 -7.24 21.30
C LYS A 96 3.66 -7.69 21.37
N ALA A 97 2.73 -6.91 20.80
CA ALA A 97 1.30 -7.23 20.82
C ALA A 97 0.93 -8.46 19.97
N VAL A 98 1.58 -8.66 18.82
CA VAL A 98 1.42 -9.87 18.00
C VAL A 98 1.97 -11.08 18.74
N ALA A 99 3.17 -10.99 19.32
CA ALA A 99 3.78 -12.09 20.07
C ALA A 99 2.95 -12.54 21.28
N GLU A 100 2.24 -11.62 21.94
CA GLU A 100 1.39 -11.92 23.09
C GLU A 100 0.00 -12.47 22.69
N VAL A 101 -0.68 -11.83 21.73
CA VAL A 101 -2.09 -12.13 21.41
C VAL A 101 -2.23 -13.20 20.33
N LEU A 102 -1.21 -13.39 19.48
CA LEU A 102 -1.18 -14.37 18.40
C LEU A 102 0.08 -15.26 18.47
N PRO A 103 0.39 -15.89 19.62
CA PRO A 103 1.67 -16.58 19.86
C PRO A 103 1.90 -17.80 18.96
N ARG A 104 0.84 -18.37 18.38
CA ARG A 104 0.92 -19.50 17.43
C ARG A 104 1.14 -19.07 15.98
N ASN A 105 0.95 -17.79 15.65
CA ASN A 105 1.00 -17.30 14.29
C ASN A 105 2.42 -16.95 13.87
N PHE A 106 2.74 -17.21 12.60
CA PHE A 106 4.02 -16.75 12.05
C PHE A 106 3.99 -15.24 11.78
N HIS A 107 4.74 -14.47 12.57
CA HIS A 107 4.88 -13.03 12.36
C HIS A 107 6.03 -12.72 11.38
N MET A 108 5.69 -12.24 10.19
CA MET A 108 6.62 -11.81 9.15
C MET A 108 6.81 -10.29 9.20
N HIS A 109 8.03 -9.82 9.01
CA HIS A 109 8.33 -8.39 8.88
C HIS A 109 8.19 -7.92 7.43
N CYS A 110 7.53 -6.78 7.23
CA CYS A 110 7.32 -6.17 5.93
C CYS A 110 8.66 -5.78 5.28
N ALA A 111 8.99 -6.43 4.17
CA ALA A 111 10.22 -6.21 3.42
C ALA A 111 10.36 -4.77 2.88
N HIS A 112 9.25 -4.05 2.67
CA HIS A 112 9.29 -2.62 2.33
C HIS A 112 9.84 -1.80 3.50
N HIS A 113 9.31 -1.97 4.71
CA HIS A 113 9.79 -1.27 5.90
C HIS A 113 11.24 -1.64 6.25
N LEU A 114 11.61 -2.92 6.13
CA LEU A 114 13.01 -3.35 6.27
C LEU A 114 13.94 -2.68 5.24
N LYS A 115 13.56 -2.68 3.96
CA LYS A 115 14.29 -1.99 2.89
C LYS A 115 14.43 -0.50 3.20
N MET A 116 13.37 0.18 3.65
CA MET A 116 13.41 1.61 3.96
C MET A 116 14.34 1.92 5.14
N ASN A 117 14.38 1.05 6.16
CA ASN A 117 15.37 1.16 7.24
C ASN A 117 16.80 0.95 6.72
N VAL A 118 17.04 -0.05 5.88
CA VAL A 118 18.36 -0.25 5.23
C VAL A 118 18.76 0.97 4.39
N ILE A 119 17.84 1.56 3.63
CA ILE A 119 18.09 2.79 2.86
C ILE A 119 18.46 3.96 3.78
N LYS A 120 17.74 4.13 4.88
CA LYS A 120 17.98 5.21 5.86
C LYS A 120 19.38 5.16 6.47
N HIS A 121 19.94 3.97 6.69
CA HIS A 121 21.25 3.79 7.32
C HIS A 121 22.41 3.58 6.33
N PHE A 122 22.16 2.95 5.18
CA PHE A 122 23.20 2.46 4.25
C PHE A 122 23.00 2.90 2.78
N GLY A 123 21.92 3.62 2.47
CA GLY A 123 21.66 4.20 1.15
C GLY A 123 20.91 3.30 0.17
N ALA A 124 20.52 3.87 -0.97
CA ALA A 124 19.64 3.24 -1.96
C ALA A 124 20.21 1.92 -2.53
N ALA A 125 21.52 1.86 -2.80
CA ALA A 125 22.19 0.66 -3.33
C ALA A 125 22.14 -0.52 -2.34
N ALA A 126 22.30 -0.26 -1.04
CA ALA A 126 22.15 -1.25 0.02
C ALA A 126 20.70 -1.75 0.10
N GLY A 127 19.72 -0.85 -0.02
CA GLY A 127 18.30 -1.22 -0.09
C GLY A 127 17.96 -2.12 -1.29
N LYS A 128 18.57 -1.88 -2.46
CA LYS A 128 18.43 -2.76 -3.63
C LYS A 128 19.06 -4.13 -3.39
N ALA A 129 20.24 -4.18 -2.76
CA ALA A 129 20.90 -5.44 -2.41
C ALA A 129 20.10 -6.24 -1.37
N PHE A 130 19.59 -5.59 -0.31
CA PHE A 130 18.73 -6.22 0.70
C PHE A 130 17.49 -6.89 0.09
N LEU A 131 16.82 -6.26 -0.89
CA LEU A 131 15.67 -6.88 -1.56
C LEU A 131 16.02 -8.20 -2.28
N THR A 132 17.28 -8.41 -2.67
CA THR A 132 17.68 -9.71 -3.26
C THR A 132 17.67 -10.83 -2.23
N LEU A 133 17.94 -10.54 -0.95
CA LEU A 133 17.91 -11.52 0.14
C LEU A 133 16.50 -12.06 0.41
N VAL A 134 15.47 -11.22 0.28
CA VAL A 134 14.04 -11.53 0.56
C VAL A 134 13.51 -12.71 -0.26
N TYR A 135 14.09 -12.95 -1.44
CA TYR A 135 13.71 -14.00 -2.38
C TYR A 135 14.80 -15.08 -2.53
N MET A 136 15.74 -15.18 -1.59
CA MET A 136 16.68 -16.31 -1.57
C MET A 136 15.92 -17.61 -1.29
N ASP A 137 16.31 -18.64 -2.04
CA ASP A 137 15.65 -19.93 -2.10
C ASP A 137 16.42 -21.04 -1.33
N ASP A 138 17.61 -20.72 -0.81
CA ASP A 138 18.42 -21.58 0.05
C ASP A 138 19.39 -20.78 0.95
N GLN A 139 19.84 -21.41 2.05
CA GLN A 139 20.76 -20.81 3.04
C GLN A 139 22.16 -20.51 2.49
N ALA A 140 22.71 -21.35 1.60
CA ALA A 140 24.07 -21.19 1.10
C ALA A 140 24.17 -20.02 0.11
N SER A 141 23.15 -19.82 -0.74
CA SER A 141 23.03 -18.64 -1.60
C SER A 141 22.80 -17.37 -0.79
N TYR A 142 22.03 -17.43 0.30
CA TYR A 142 21.87 -16.31 1.23
C TYR A 142 23.20 -15.89 1.89
N GLU A 143 23.97 -16.84 2.44
CA GLU A 143 25.25 -16.54 3.09
C GLU A 143 26.30 -16.04 2.09
N ARG A 144 26.41 -16.66 0.90
CA ARG A 144 27.25 -16.12 -0.20
C ARG A 144 26.88 -14.69 -0.53
N ARG A 145 25.58 -14.39 -0.60
CA ARG A 145 25.08 -13.05 -0.91
C ARG A 145 25.38 -12.03 0.20
N LEU A 146 25.43 -12.44 1.46
CA LEU A 146 25.92 -11.58 2.55
C LEU A 146 27.41 -11.28 2.40
N VAL A 147 28.26 -12.27 2.11
CA VAL A 147 29.71 -12.07 1.89
C VAL A 147 29.97 -11.12 0.72
N GLU A 148 29.23 -11.26 -0.39
CA GLU A 148 29.26 -10.28 -1.48
C GLU A 148 28.86 -8.87 -1.04
N MET A 149 27.87 -8.73 -0.15
CA MET A 149 27.44 -7.42 0.35
C MET A 149 28.43 -6.80 1.34
N GLU A 150 29.19 -7.63 2.06
CA GLU A 150 30.24 -7.23 2.99
C GLU A 150 31.44 -6.61 2.27
N THR A 151 31.89 -7.23 1.18
CA THR A 151 33.09 -6.80 0.45
C THR A 151 32.86 -5.63 -0.52
N ARG A 152 31.61 -5.37 -0.92
CA ARG A 152 31.30 -4.41 -2.01
C ARG A 152 31.46 -2.93 -1.69
N SER A 153 31.68 -2.56 -0.43
CA SER A 153 31.91 -1.16 -0.03
C SER A 153 32.45 -1.07 1.40
N SER A 154 33.05 0.07 1.77
CA SER A 154 33.48 0.35 3.15
C SER A 154 32.35 0.29 4.19
N LYS A 155 31.07 0.42 3.78
CA LYS A 155 29.89 0.26 4.65
C LYS A 155 29.36 -1.17 4.71
N GLY A 156 29.92 -2.10 3.92
CA GLY A 156 29.46 -3.48 3.80
C GLY A 156 29.44 -4.27 5.11
N PRO A 157 30.52 -4.29 5.93
CA PRO A 157 30.53 -5.02 7.19
C PRO A 157 29.48 -4.49 8.19
N ALA A 158 29.28 -3.17 8.24
CA ALA A 158 28.25 -2.55 9.08
C ALA A 158 26.83 -2.89 8.59
N LEU A 159 26.61 -2.98 7.27
CA LEU A 159 25.35 -3.40 6.66
C LEU A 159 25.04 -4.87 6.95
N VAL A 160 26.00 -5.77 6.79
CA VAL A 160 25.81 -7.21 7.05
C VAL A 160 25.58 -7.46 8.54
N ARG A 161 26.33 -6.80 9.43
CA ARG A 161 26.08 -6.83 10.87
C ARG A 161 24.67 -6.33 11.23
N TYR A 162 24.16 -5.29 10.57
CA TYR A 162 22.78 -4.82 10.76
C TYR A 162 21.75 -5.85 10.26
N ILE A 163 22.00 -6.48 9.10
CA ILE A 163 21.09 -7.50 8.54
C ILE A 163 21.03 -8.74 9.45
N ARG A 164 22.17 -9.21 9.99
CA ARG A 164 22.22 -10.36 10.91
C ARG A 164 21.49 -10.12 12.26
N GLN A 165 21.14 -8.89 12.61
CA GLN A 165 20.26 -8.57 13.76
C GLN A 165 18.77 -8.76 13.46
N ILE A 166 18.41 -9.06 12.21
CA ILE A 166 17.04 -9.37 11.78
C ILE A 166 16.96 -10.89 11.64
N PRO A 167 16.10 -11.59 12.40
CA PRO A 167 15.96 -13.04 12.25
C PRO A 167 15.52 -13.39 10.82
N VAL A 168 16.21 -14.35 10.20
CA VAL A 168 16.13 -14.66 8.76
C VAL A 168 14.74 -15.15 8.37
N ASP A 169 14.13 -15.95 9.24
CA ASP A 169 12.76 -16.45 9.17
C ASP A 169 11.74 -15.32 9.08
N ARG A 170 12.00 -14.12 9.60
CA ARG A 170 11.06 -13.00 9.56
C ARG A 170 10.91 -12.34 8.18
N TYR A 171 11.78 -12.63 7.20
CA TYR A 171 11.73 -11.93 5.91
C TYR A 171 12.25 -12.69 4.67
N VAL A 172 12.97 -13.80 4.82
CA VAL A 172 13.56 -14.55 3.68
C VAL A 172 12.71 -15.76 3.31
N ARG A 173 12.44 -15.96 2.02
CA ARG A 173 11.55 -17.03 1.54
C ARG A 173 11.91 -18.41 2.08
N PHE A 174 13.15 -18.88 1.91
CA PHE A 174 13.52 -20.25 2.28
C PHE A 174 13.34 -20.57 3.78
N ALA A 175 13.35 -19.55 4.64
CA ALA A 175 13.24 -19.67 6.09
C ALA A 175 11.81 -19.45 6.61
N ILE A 176 10.87 -19.02 5.76
CA ILE A 176 9.47 -18.84 6.13
C ILE A 176 8.73 -20.19 5.89
N PRO A 177 8.14 -20.82 6.93
CA PRO A 177 7.55 -22.16 6.82
C PRO A 177 6.16 -22.18 6.17
N LEU A 178 5.63 -21.03 5.74
CA LEU A 178 4.26 -20.86 5.27
C LEU A 178 4.19 -20.14 3.91
N PRO A 179 3.17 -20.41 3.07
CA PRO A 179 2.99 -19.73 1.79
C PRO A 179 2.76 -18.23 1.98
N ARG A 180 3.53 -17.40 1.28
CA ARG A 180 3.40 -15.93 1.37
C ARG A 180 2.54 -15.37 0.23
N TYR A 181 2.06 -16.21 -0.67
CA TYR A 181 1.26 -15.89 -1.84
C TYR A 181 1.95 -14.87 -2.77
N GLY A 182 3.28 -15.03 -2.92
CA GLY A 182 4.17 -14.11 -3.63
C GLY A 182 4.34 -12.73 -2.97
N LYS A 183 3.84 -12.54 -1.74
CA LYS A 183 3.82 -11.24 -1.04
C LYS A 183 4.89 -11.19 0.04
N THR A 184 5.48 -10.02 0.22
CA THR A 184 6.57 -9.78 1.17
C THR A 184 6.35 -8.51 1.98
N THR A 185 5.19 -7.87 1.85
CA THR A 185 4.93 -6.52 2.37
C THR A 185 3.51 -6.36 2.92
N SER A 186 3.35 -5.46 3.89
CA SER A 186 2.05 -4.95 4.34
C SER A 186 1.42 -3.92 3.37
N ASN A 187 1.94 -3.77 2.15
CA ASN A 187 1.48 -2.82 1.11
C ASN A 187 0.00 -3.02 0.73
N ILE A 188 -0.60 -4.17 1.06
CA ILE A 188 -2.04 -4.39 0.93
C ILE A 188 -2.85 -3.38 1.78
N VAL A 189 -2.33 -2.93 2.93
CA VAL A 189 -2.94 -1.84 3.71
C VAL A 189 -2.70 -0.46 3.09
N GLU A 190 -1.57 -0.24 2.41
CA GLU A 190 -1.26 1.03 1.74
C GLU A 190 -2.33 1.45 0.73
N CYS A 191 -2.99 0.48 0.06
CA CYS A 191 -4.11 0.74 -0.84
C CYS A 191 -5.28 1.45 -0.13
N ILE A 192 -5.72 0.93 1.02
CA ILE A 192 -6.81 1.50 1.83
C ILE A 192 -6.36 2.81 2.47
N ASN A 193 -5.15 2.83 3.03
CA ASN A 193 -4.49 4.03 3.53
C ASN A 193 -4.45 5.15 2.47
N GLY A 194 -4.25 4.77 1.20
CA GLY A 194 -4.29 5.63 0.01
C GLY A 194 -5.70 6.17 -0.26
N ALA A 195 -6.70 5.28 -0.35
CA ALA A 195 -8.10 5.64 -0.54
C ALA A 195 -8.61 6.60 0.54
N LEU A 196 -8.11 6.49 1.78
CA LEU A 196 -8.50 7.34 2.91
C LEU A 196 -7.66 8.61 3.08
N LYS A 197 -6.61 8.84 2.26
CA LYS A 197 -5.82 10.09 2.26
C LYS A 197 -6.69 11.38 2.26
N PRO A 198 -7.82 11.47 1.52
CA PRO A 198 -8.66 12.67 1.48
C PRO A 198 -9.47 12.97 2.75
N VAL A 199 -9.60 12.01 3.67
CA VAL A 199 -10.40 12.15 4.90
C VAL A 199 -9.57 12.06 6.19
N ARG A 200 -8.23 11.97 6.10
CA ARG A 200 -7.38 11.86 7.29
C ARG A 200 -7.45 13.08 8.21
N ASP A 201 -7.88 14.24 7.72
CA ASP A 201 -8.08 15.45 8.52
C ASP A 201 -9.46 15.51 9.22
N TYR A 202 -10.35 14.54 8.97
CA TYR A 202 -11.72 14.54 9.50
C TYR A 202 -11.76 14.12 10.98
N ALA A 203 -12.89 14.35 11.66
CA ALA A 203 -13.07 13.85 13.03
C ALA A 203 -13.13 12.32 13.07
N PRO A 204 -12.73 11.65 14.16
CA PRO A 204 -12.64 10.18 14.19
C PRO A 204 -13.95 9.45 13.82
N CYS A 205 -15.11 9.98 14.21
CA CYS A 205 -16.42 9.45 13.82
C CYS A 205 -16.64 9.46 12.29
N HIS A 206 -16.19 10.51 11.59
CA HIS A 206 -16.28 10.61 10.15
C HIS A 206 -15.28 9.68 9.44
N ILE A 207 -14.11 9.42 10.04
CA ILE A 207 -13.16 8.42 9.52
C ILE A 207 -13.75 7.01 9.63
N ILE A 208 -14.38 6.69 10.77
CA ILE A 208 -15.11 5.43 10.98
C ILE A 208 -16.22 5.26 9.94
N TRP A 209 -17.01 6.31 9.70
CA TRP A 209 -18.10 6.34 8.72
C TRP A 209 -17.60 6.18 7.28
N GLN A 210 -16.52 6.90 6.91
CA GLN A 210 -15.96 6.79 5.56
C GLN A 210 -15.39 5.40 5.28
N MET A 211 -14.80 4.75 6.29
CA MET A 211 -14.35 3.36 6.16
C MET A 211 -15.54 2.39 6.02
N TRP A 212 -16.63 2.59 6.76
CA TRP A 212 -17.85 1.80 6.58
C TRP A 212 -18.37 1.87 5.15
N ASN A 213 -18.51 3.08 4.61
CA ASN A 213 -18.95 3.31 3.23
C ASN A 213 -17.97 2.75 2.19
N TYR A 214 -16.65 2.82 2.45
CA TYR A 214 -15.66 2.20 1.59
C TYR A 214 -15.83 0.68 1.55
N MET A 215 -15.97 0.03 2.71
CA MET A 215 -16.16 -1.41 2.81
C MET A 215 -17.50 -1.85 2.20
N LEU A 216 -18.59 -1.13 2.44
CA LEU A 216 -19.91 -1.38 1.87
C LEU A 216 -19.86 -1.42 0.33
N ASN A 217 -19.30 -0.38 -0.29
CA ASN A 217 -19.15 -0.30 -1.74
C ASN A 217 -18.21 -1.38 -2.30
N LEU A 218 -17.09 -1.65 -1.60
CA LEU A 218 -16.12 -2.68 -1.99
C LEU A 218 -16.74 -4.09 -1.98
N PHE A 219 -17.47 -4.45 -0.92
CA PHE A 219 -18.12 -5.75 -0.81
C PHE A 219 -19.24 -5.90 -1.85
N TYR A 220 -20.03 -4.87 -2.09
CA TYR A 220 -21.06 -4.89 -3.14
C TYR A 220 -20.45 -5.10 -4.53
N ALA A 221 -19.49 -4.26 -4.93
CA ALA A 221 -18.88 -4.33 -6.26
C ALA A 221 -18.19 -5.67 -6.53
N ARG A 222 -17.53 -6.26 -5.52
CA ARG A 222 -16.88 -7.57 -5.65
C ARG A 222 -17.86 -8.73 -5.65
N ARG A 223 -18.95 -8.64 -4.89
CA ARG A 223 -20.04 -9.64 -4.92
C ARG A 223 -20.63 -9.76 -6.31
N GLU A 224 -20.99 -8.64 -6.93
CA GLU A 224 -21.61 -8.65 -8.25
C GLU A 224 -20.62 -9.10 -9.33
N LYS A 225 -19.36 -8.62 -9.31
CA LYS A 225 -18.33 -9.13 -10.23
C LYS A 225 -18.07 -10.63 -10.07
N ALA A 226 -18.01 -11.15 -8.84
CA ALA A 226 -17.79 -12.58 -8.58
C ALA A 226 -18.96 -13.45 -9.06
N ARG A 227 -20.20 -12.95 -8.94
CA ARG A 227 -21.42 -13.65 -9.40
C ARG A 227 -21.57 -13.69 -10.92
N GLN A 228 -21.08 -12.69 -11.61
CA GLN A 228 -21.13 -12.59 -13.08
C GLN A 228 -20.06 -13.45 -13.78
N SER A 229 -19.06 -13.94 -13.04
CA SER A 229 -17.98 -14.76 -13.58
C SER A 229 -18.42 -16.22 -13.78
N SER A 230 -18.36 -16.69 -15.03
CA SER A 230 -18.53 -18.10 -15.41
C SER A 230 -17.23 -18.92 -15.38
N ASP A 231 -16.07 -18.26 -15.23
CA ASP A 231 -14.76 -18.91 -15.23
C ASP A 231 -14.55 -19.77 -13.97
N GLU A 232 -13.91 -20.93 -14.12
CA GLU A 232 -13.55 -21.83 -13.00
C GLU A 232 -12.58 -21.16 -12.01
N LEU A 233 -11.54 -20.51 -12.54
CA LEU A 233 -10.56 -19.72 -11.80
C LEU A 233 -10.92 -18.23 -11.79
N THR A 234 -10.51 -17.54 -10.74
CA THR A 234 -10.57 -16.07 -10.69
C THR A 234 -9.78 -15.44 -11.84
N GLU A 235 -10.18 -14.25 -12.30
CA GLU A 235 -9.52 -13.51 -13.40
C GLU A 235 -7.99 -13.46 -13.26
N TYR A 236 -7.48 -13.18 -12.05
CA TYR A 236 -6.05 -13.20 -11.74
C TYR A 236 -5.40 -14.57 -11.95
N ALA A 237 -6.01 -15.64 -11.42
CA ALA A 237 -5.50 -17.00 -11.54
C ALA A 237 -5.63 -17.54 -12.97
N THR A 238 -6.73 -17.24 -13.67
CA THR A 238 -6.93 -17.53 -15.10
C THR A 238 -5.84 -16.89 -15.95
N LYS A 239 -5.54 -15.60 -15.74
CA LYS A 239 -4.44 -14.92 -16.45
C LYS A 239 -3.10 -15.59 -16.14
N ARG A 240 -2.80 -15.83 -14.86
CA ARG A 240 -1.53 -16.43 -14.45
C ARG A 240 -1.34 -17.85 -14.99
N MET A 241 -2.40 -18.65 -15.00
CA MET A 241 -2.34 -20.02 -15.55
C MET A 241 -2.16 -20.01 -17.06
N LYS A 242 -2.84 -19.12 -17.80
CA LYS A 242 -2.62 -18.94 -19.25
C LYS A 242 -1.16 -18.58 -19.56
N GLU A 243 -0.56 -17.64 -18.83
CA GLU A 243 0.87 -17.30 -18.96
C GLU A 243 1.78 -18.52 -18.73
N ILE A 244 1.51 -19.30 -17.67
CA ILE A 244 2.30 -20.49 -17.34
C ILE A 244 2.17 -21.57 -18.45
N VAL A 245 0.94 -21.88 -18.85
CA VAL A 245 0.59 -22.91 -19.84
C VAL A 245 1.15 -22.57 -21.24
N GLN A 246 1.25 -21.28 -21.59
CA GLN A 246 1.85 -20.84 -22.86
C GLN A 246 3.38 -20.97 -22.85
N ASN A 247 4.05 -20.61 -21.76
CA ASN A 247 5.51 -20.53 -21.72
C ASN A 247 6.20 -21.86 -21.35
N CYS A 248 5.46 -22.84 -20.80
CA CYS A 248 6.04 -24.10 -20.30
C CYS A 248 6.65 -25.00 -21.38
N GLY A 249 6.40 -24.75 -22.67
CA GLY A 249 6.95 -25.55 -23.79
C GLY A 249 8.47 -25.42 -23.99
N SER A 250 9.12 -24.44 -23.35
CA SER A 250 10.58 -24.23 -23.37
C SER A 250 11.35 -25.08 -22.34
N PHE A 251 10.66 -26.00 -21.66
CA PHE A 251 11.20 -26.83 -20.59
C PHE A 251 11.08 -28.32 -20.93
N VAL A 252 12.16 -29.06 -20.69
CA VAL A 252 12.23 -30.52 -20.84
C VAL A 252 12.11 -31.15 -19.45
N ALA A 253 11.19 -32.09 -19.28
CA ALA A 253 10.95 -32.80 -18.03
C ALA A 253 11.41 -34.27 -18.13
N MET A 254 12.27 -34.68 -17.20
CA MET A 254 12.74 -36.05 -17.03
C MET A 254 12.27 -36.54 -15.67
N SER A 255 11.42 -37.56 -15.65
CA SER A 255 10.94 -38.16 -14.40
C SER A 255 11.94 -39.19 -13.90
N ALA A 256 12.30 -39.13 -12.62
CA ALA A 256 13.02 -40.21 -11.95
C ALA A 256 12.04 -41.35 -11.63
N ASP A 257 10.85 -41.00 -11.15
CA ASP A 257 9.73 -41.90 -10.90
C ASP A 257 8.38 -41.16 -11.09
N GLU A 258 7.30 -41.67 -10.51
CA GLU A 258 5.97 -41.05 -10.53
C GLU A 258 5.86 -39.75 -9.69
N ASN A 259 6.75 -39.57 -8.71
CA ASN A 259 6.73 -38.58 -7.64
C ASN A 259 7.88 -37.57 -7.69
N GLU A 260 9.01 -37.87 -8.33
CA GLU A 260 10.17 -36.97 -8.47
C GLU A 260 10.59 -36.76 -9.95
N ALA A 261 10.94 -35.52 -10.30
CA ALA A 261 11.43 -35.17 -11.63
C ALA A 261 12.49 -34.06 -11.62
N LEU A 262 13.35 -34.11 -12.64
CA LEU A 262 14.24 -33.04 -13.05
C LEU A 262 13.62 -32.32 -14.25
N VAL A 263 13.33 -31.03 -14.10
CA VAL A 263 12.91 -30.17 -15.21
C VAL A 263 14.03 -29.20 -15.54
N GLN A 264 14.29 -28.97 -16.81
CA GLN A 264 15.37 -28.08 -17.25
C GLN A 264 14.95 -27.19 -18.43
N THR A 265 15.64 -26.08 -18.64
CA THR A 265 15.52 -25.34 -19.91
C THR A 265 16.02 -26.19 -21.07
N ASP A 266 15.59 -25.86 -22.28
CA ASP A 266 16.30 -26.32 -23.47
C ASP A 266 17.83 -26.05 -23.36
N GLY A 267 18.63 -27.01 -23.83
CA GLY A 267 20.09 -27.04 -23.63
C GLY A 267 20.60 -27.16 -22.19
N GLY A 268 19.75 -27.47 -21.19
CA GLY A 268 20.15 -27.87 -19.83
C GLY A 268 20.78 -26.80 -18.92
N ARG A 269 20.86 -25.53 -19.37
CA ARG A 269 21.56 -24.43 -18.67
C ARG A 269 21.02 -24.11 -17.26
N LYS A 270 19.74 -24.40 -17.00
CA LYS A 270 19.12 -24.29 -15.68
C LYS A 270 18.25 -25.50 -15.42
N GLN A 271 18.25 -25.97 -14.18
CA GLN A 271 17.63 -27.20 -13.75
C GLN A 271 16.87 -27.00 -12.44
N TRP A 272 15.76 -27.70 -12.29
CA TRP A 272 14.89 -27.68 -11.12
C TRP A 272 14.47 -29.09 -10.73
N ARG A 273 14.55 -29.38 -9.43
CA ARG A 273 14.01 -30.63 -8.86
C ARG A 273 12.58 -30.40 -8.40
N LEU A 274 11.70 -31.34 -8.71
CA LEU A 274 10.28 -31.31 -8.38
C LEU A 274 9.87 -32.56 -7.62
N THR A 275 8.95 -32.44 -6.68
CA THR A 275 8.30 -33.57 -6.00
C THR A 275 6.77 -33.38 -5.95
N LYS A 276 5.99 -34.45 -6.20
CA LYS A 276 4.53 -34.48 -6.00
C LYS A 276 4.18 -34.83 -4.56
N VAL A 277 4.36 -36.08 -4.17
CA VAL A 277 3.96 -36.61 -2.86
C VAL A 277 5.21 -36.77 -1.97
N PRO A 278 5.12 -36.56 -0.64
CA PRO A 278 4.01 -35.95 0.09
C PRO A 278 4.07 -34.41 0.14
N THR A 279 5.02 -33.78 -0.56
CA THR A 279 5.45 -32.40 -0.24
C THR A 279 5.15 -31.30 -1.26
N GLN A 280 4.76 -31.62 -2.50
CA GLN A 280 4.45 -30.66 -3.57
C GLN A 280 5.49 -29.53 -3.71
N LYS A 281 6.77 -29.88 -3.94
CA LYS A 281 7.88 -28.90 -3.99
C LYS A 281 8.41 -28.72 -5.41
N CYS A 282 8.94 -27.52 -5.66
CA CYS A 282 9.88 -27.25 -6.74
C CYS A 282 11.02 -26.38 -6.21
N THR A 283 12.26 -26.58 -6.66
CA THR A 283 13.39 -25.72 -6.24
C THR A 283 13.27 -24.26 -6.68
N CYS A 284 12.32 -23.91 -7.55
CA CYS A 284 11.96 -22.51 -7.85
C CYS A 284 11.03 -21.84 -6.81
N TRP A 285 10.60 -22.59 -5.80
CA TRP A 285 9.69 -22.19 -4.71
C TRP A 285 8.28 -21.70 -5.07
N GLU A 286 7.93 -21.43 -6.33
CA GLU A 286 6.64 -20.83 -6.67
C GLU A 286 5.42 -21.66 -6.21
N ILE A 287 5.47 -23.01 -6.27
CA ILE A 287 4.34 -23.83 -5.78
C ILE A 287 4.22 -23.77 -4.25
N GLN A 288 5.33 -23.78 -3.51
CA GLN A 288 5.33 -23.63 -2.05
C GLN A 288 4.92 -22.21 -1.59
N ASP A 289 5.36 -21.18 -2.30
CA ASP A 289 5.14 -19.77 -1.95
C ASP A 289 3.74 -19.30 -2.38
N CYS A 290 3.19 -19.79 -3.50
CA CYS A 290 1.93 -19.33 -4.08
C CYS A 290 0.75 -20.31 -3.99
N LEU A 291 0.97 -21.60 -3.74
CA LEU A 291 -0.06 -22.66 -3.78
C LEU A 291 -0.77 -22.81 -5.16
N TRP A 292 0.03 -22.79 -6.23
CA TRP A 292 -0.38 -23.18 -7.59
C TRP A 292 0.80 -23.87 -8.29
N PRO A 293 0.60 -24.71 -9.33
CA PRO A 293 1.73 -25.31 -10.02
C PRO A 293 2.58 -24.23 -10.70
N CYS A 294 3.89 -24.28 -10.47
CA CYS A 294 4.83 -23.41 -11.18
C CYS A 294 5.02 -23.86 -12.64
N ILE A 295 5.70 -23.06 -13.44
CA ILE A 295 5.95 -23.37 -14.86
C ILE A 295 6.64 -24.71 -15.10
N HIS A 296 7.57 -25.09 -14.22
CA HIS A 296 8.24 -26.39 -14.26
C HIS A 296 7.26 -27.53 -13.95
N PHE A 297 6.35 -27.31 -12.99
CA PHE A 297 5.37 -28.31 -12.56
C PHE A 297 4.34 -28.55 -13.66
N VAL A 298 3.86 -27.50 -14.33
CA VAL A 298 2.97 -27.59 -15.49
C VAL A 298 3.66 -28.26 -16.69
N ALA A 299 4.95 -27.96 -16.95
CA ALA A 299 5.72 -28.65 -18.00
C ALA A 299 5.77 -30.17 -17.76
N TRP A 300 6.04 -30.58 -16.51
CA TRP A 300 6.07 -31.98 -16.11
C TRP A 300 4.69 -32.67 -16.14
N GLN A 301 3.62 -32.01 -15.69
CA GLN A 301 2.28 -32.60 -15.80
C GLN A 301 1.88 -32.80 -17.26
N LYS A 302 2.14 -31.81 -18.13
CA LYS A 302 1.88 -31.93 -19.57
C LYS A 302 2.66 -33.06 -20.22
N SER A 303 3.93 -33.29 -19.86
CA SER A 303 4.71 -34.41 -20.41
C SER A 303 4.22 -35.80 -19.96
N LYS A 304 3.28 -35.86 -19.00
CA LYS A 304 2.59 -37.07 -18.55
C LYS A 304 1.12 -37.15 -18.98
N GLY A 305 0.59 -36.11 -19.65
CA GLY A 305 -0.84 -35.99 -19.91
C GLY A 305 -1.68 -35.77 -18.64
N GLU A 306 -1.07 -35.34 -17.53
CA GLU A 306 -1.75 -35.12 -16.25
C GLU A 306 -2.38 -33.73 -16.15
N ASP A 307 -3.49 -33.66 -15.43
CA ASP A 307 -4.17 -32.40 -15.13
C ASP A 307 -3.43 -31.59 -14.04
N HIS A 308 -2.92 -30.43 -14.44
CA HIS A 308 -2.22 -29.50 -13.58
C HIS A 308 -3.16 -28.68 -12.67
N MET A 309 -4.44 -28.58 -12.99
CA MET A 309 -5.42 -27.83 -12.20
C MET A 309 -5.61 -28.43 -10.80
N ARG A 310 -5.36 -29.73 -10.64
CA ARG A 310 -5.34 -30.45 -9.34
C ARG A 310 -4.38 -29.87 -8.29
N TYR A 311 -3.37 -29.11 -8.72
CA TYR A 311 -2.36 -28.49 -7.85
C TYR A 311 -2.63 -26.99 -7.57
N VAL A 312 -3.76 -26.45 -8.02
CA VAL A 312 -4.20 -25.08 -7.71
C VAL A 312 -4.98 -25.09 -6.40
N ASP A 313 -4.60 -24.28 -5.42
CA ASP A 313 -5.37 -24.19 -4.18
C ASP A 313 -6.76 -23.58 -4.42
N ARG A 314 -7.74 -24.13 -3.70
CA ARG A 314 -9.17 -23.75 -3.74
C ARG A 314 -9.42 -22.23 -3.62
N ILE A 315 -8.55 -21.45 -2.97
CA ILE A 315 -8.73 -20.00 -2.86
C ILE A 315 -8.75 -19.30 -4.23
N TYR A 316 -8.07 -19.86 -5.24
CA TYR A 316 -7.98 -19.27 -6.58
C TYR A 316 -9.16 -19.56 -7.49
N PHE A 317 -10.10 -20.41 -7.06
CA PHE A 317 -11.32 -20.72 -7.80
C PHE A 317 -12.40 -19.66 -7.56
N THR A 318 -13.16 -19.34 -8.61
CA THR A 318 -14.28 -18.38 -8.57
C THR A 318 -15.32 -18.76 -7.51
N LYS A 319 -15.54 -20.06 -7.28
CA LYS A 319 -16.39 -20.57 -6.20
C LYS A 319 -16.00 -20.03 -4.82
N SER A 320 -14.70 -19.96 -4.50
CA SER A 320 -14.21 -19.38 -3.24
C SER A 320 -14.40 -17.86 -3.20
N LEU A 321 -14.19 -17.17 -4.32
CA LEU A 321 -14.43 -15.73 -4.45
C LEU A 321 -15.91 -15.36 -4.22
N VAL A 322 -16.84 -16.12 -4.79
CA VAL A 322 -18.29 -15.95 -4.57
C VAL A 322 -18.66 -16.16 -3.10
N GLN A 323 -18.08 -17.17 -2.45
CA GLN A 323 -18.33 -17.44 -1.02
C GLN A 323 -17.74 -16.35 -0.12
N CYS A 324 -16.57 -15.79 -0.47
CA CYS A 324 -15.94 -14.66 0.21
C CYS A 324 -16.86 -13.42 0.30
N TYR A 325 -17.65 -13.15 -0.73
CA TYR A 325 -18.57 -12.01 -0.80
C TYR A 325 -20.06 -12.41 -0.70
N SER A 326 -20.35 -13.61 -0.16
CA SER A 326 -21.71 -14.13 -0.03
C SER A 326 -22.57 -13.31 0.94
N LYS A 327 -21.97 -12.81 2.03
CA LYS A 327 -22.60 -11.96 3.05
C LYS A 327 -22.50 -10.47 2.69
N THR A 328 -23.51 -9.70 3.09
CA THR A 328 -23.58 -8.25 2.86
C THR A 328 -23.20 -7.47 4.11
N ILE A 329 -22.60 -6.29 3.90
CA ILE A 329 -22.50 -5.26 4.95
C ILE A 329 -23.86 -4.55 4.97
N PRO A 330 -24.52 -4.38 6.13
CA PRO A 330 -25.81 -3.72 6.19
C PRO A 330 -25.68 -2.23 5.86
N VAL A 331 -26.68 -1.69 5.17
CA VAL A 331 -26.89 -0.24 5.11
C VAL A 331 -27.40 0.18 6.48
N ILE A 332 -26.81 1.24 7.02
CA ILE A 332 -27.19 1.85 8.29
C ILE A 332 -27.36 3.35 8.04
N LEU A 333 -28.32 4.01 8.68
CA LEU A 333 -28.31 5.47 8.76
C LEU A 333 -27.67 5.91 10.07
N GLN A 334 -26.84 6.94 10.03
CA GLN A 334 -26.22 7.49 11.25
C GLN A 334 -27.28 8.00 12.26
N THR A 335 -28.46 8.36 11.77
CA THR A 335 -29.64 8.78 12.56
C THR A 335 -30.37 7.63 13.26
N GLU A 336 -30.19 6.39 12.81
CA GLU A 336 -30.81 5.19 13.40
C GLU A 336 -29.92 4.53 14.47
N LEU A 337 -28.65 4.94 14.56
CA LEU A 337 -27.74 4.41 15.56
C LEU A 337 -28.15 4.89 16.96
N PRO A 338 -28.34 3.99 17.94
CA PRO A 338 -28.76 4.38 19.28
C PRO A 338 -27.71 5.27 19.94
N MET A 339 -28.13 6.44 20.42
CA MET A 339 -27.25 7.33 21.17
C MET A 339 -26.88 6.71 22.52
N SER A 340 -25.71 6.11 22.61
CA SER A 340 -25.17 5.60 23.88
C SER A 340 -24.48 6.72 24.68
N VAL A 341 -25.05 7.07 25.82
CA VAL A 341 -24.45 7.99 26.81
C VAL A 341 -23.10 7.49 27.38
N ALA A 342 -22.77 6.21 27.18
CA ALA A 342 -21.47 5.64 27.57
C ALA A 342 -20.32 6.09 26.63
N CYS A 343 -20.61 6.47 25.38
CA CYS A 343 -19.59 6.84 24.40
C CYS A 343 -19.36 8.35 24.36
N ARG A 344 -18.46 8.85 25.22
CA ARG A 344 -18.09 10.27 25.24
C ARG A 344 -17.17 10.62 24.06
N ALA A 345 -17.40 11.79 23.46
CA ALA A 345 -16.51 12.36 22.44
C ALA A 345 -15.06 12.47 22.95
N PRO A 346 -14.05 12.29 22.09
CA PRO A 346 -12.66 12.42 22.51
C PRO A 346 -12.37 13.87 22.92
N PRO A 347 -11.55 14.11 23.97
CA PRO A 347 -11.16 15.46 24.34
C PRO A 347 -10.45 16.13 23.17
N ALA A 348 -10.76 17.40 22.92
CA ALA A 348 -10.06 18.18 21.92
C ALA A 348 -8.64 18.50 22.42
N ALA A 349 -7.64 18.37 21.55
CA ALA A 349 -6.29 18.80 21.86
C ALA A 349 -6.26 20.31 22.12
N ILE A 350 -5.87 20.69 23.35
CA ILE A 350 -5.70 22.09 23.73
C ILE A 350 -4.56 22.66 22.88
N ARG A 351 -4.84 23.77 22.18
CA ARG A 351 -3.79 24.50 21.47
C ARG A 351 -3.02 25.33 22.49
N ASN A 352 -1.79 24.91 22.79
CA ASN A 352 -0.81 25.86 23.30
C ASN A 352 -0.69 26.97 22.26
N GLY A 353 -1.10 28.19 22.64
CA GLY A 353 -1.06 29.34 21.74
C GLY A 353 0.37 29.58 21.24
N ARG A 354 0.52 30.06 20.01
CA ARG A 354 1.81 30.56 19.53
C ARG A 354 2.31 31.59 20.54
N GLN A 355 3.49 31.36 21.13
CA GLN A 355 4.07 32.32 22.08
C GLN A 355 4.04 33.71 21.44
N ARG A 356 3.40 34.64 22.15
CA ARG A 356 3.20 36.00 21.68
C ARG A 356 4.54 36.72 21.89
N ILE A 357 5.38 36.71 20.86
CA ILE A 357 6.61 37.50 20.85
C ILE A 357 6.20 38.95 21.04
N VAL A 358 6.53 39.51 22.21
CA VAL A 358 6.33 40.92 22.50
C VAL A 358 7.29 41.67 21.57
N ARG A 359 6.74 42.39 20.59
CA ARG A 359 7.54 43.30 19.78
C ARG A 359 7.90 44.50 20.66
N ILE A 360 9.17 44.60 21.01
CA ILE A 360 9.75 45.81 21.60
C ILE A 360 9.58 46.93 20.56
N PRO A 361 9.01 48.09 20.93
CA PRO A 361 8.96 49.24 20.02
C PRO A 361 10.37 49.83 19.84
N ASN A 362 10.79 50.04 18.59
CA ASN A 362 12.00 50.82 18.33
C ASN A 362 11.71 52.31 18.60
N GLY A 363 12.15 52.81 19.76
CA GLY A 363 12.24 54.24 20.02
C GLY A 363 13.32 54.89 19.15
N GLY A 364 13.04 56.06 18.59
CA GLY A 364 13.93 56.75 17.67
C GLY A 364 15.02 57.59 18.34
N SER A 365 16.16 57.67 17.64
CA SER A 365 17.10 58.81 17.57
C SER A 365 17.52 59.58 18.84
N ALA A 366 18.82 59.52 19.16
CA ALA A 366 19.56 60.65 19.73
C ALA A 366 20.90 60.82 18.97
N ARG A 367 21.31 62.08 18.78
CA ARG A 367 22.54 62.58 18.14
C ARG A 367 23.71 62.53 19.17
N SER A 368 25.00 62.76 18.91
CA SER A 368 25.90 62.89 17.73
C SER A 368 27.33 63.08 18.27
N ALA A 369 28.38 62.66 17.54
CA ALA A 369 29.73 63.23 17.63
C ALA A 369 30.53 62.93 16.35
N GLU A 370 31.32 63.89 15.90
CA GLU A 370 32.19 63.85 14.71
C GLU A 370 33.52 63.12 15.05
N SER A 371 34.42 62.74 14.13
CA SER A 371 34.70 63.22 12.75
C SER A 371 35.20 62.04 11.83
N GLU A 372 35.85 62.15 10.65
CA GLU A 372 36.49 63.26 9.89
C GLU A 372 36.71 62.91 8.38
N TYR A 373 37.37 63.82 7.64
CA TYR A 373 38.09 63.71 6.35
C TYR A 373 37.52 62.95 5.12
N SER A 374 36.80 63.75 4.30
CA SER A 374 37.07 64.08 2.87
C SER A 374 36.98 63.05 1.71
N TYR A 375 36.23 63.47 0.68
CA TYR A 375 36.03 62.87 -0.65
C TYR A 375 37.17 63.21 -1.66
N PRO A 376 37.15 62.63 -2.88
CA PRO A 376 36.52 63.36 -3.99
C PRO A 376 35.46 62.58 -4.78
N ILE A 377 34.65 63.34 -5.52
CA ILE A 377 33.52 62.95 -6.39
C ILE A 377 33.99 63.00 -7.86
N GLN A 378 33.41 62.15 -8.73
CA GLN A 378 33.16 62.32 -10.19
C GLN A 378 32.77 60.94 -10.79
N ASP A 379 31.85 60.75 -11.74
CA ASP A 379 30.69 61.51 -12.23
C ASP A 379 29.72 60.48 -12.89
N ASP A 380 28.41 60.76 -12.94
CA ASP A 380 27.39 59.99 -13.70
C ASP A 380 27.60 60.21 -15.23
N PRO A 381 27.13 59.35 -16.19
CA PRO A 381 25.70 59.10 -16.36
C PRO A 381 25.21 57.76 -16.98
N ALA A 382 23.97 57.39 -16.61
CA ALA A 382 22.85 56.93 -17.48
C ALA A 382 22.77 55.52 -18.16
N MET A 383 21.62 54.88 -17.86
CA MET A 383 20.65 54.19 -18.76
C MET A 383 21.02 52.93 -19.61
N ASN A 384 20.43 51.81 -19.16
CA ASN A 384 19.71 50.73 -19.89
C ASN A 384 18.96 51.22 -21.18
N PRO A 385 18.64 50.42 -22.27
CA PRO A 385 18.47 48.95 -22.28
C PRO A 385 18.74 48.12 -23.58
N ALA A 386 18.70 46.78 -23.41
CA ALA A 386 18.16 45.73 -24.32
C ALA A 386 18.80 45.31 -25.67
N ALA A 387 18.67 43.99 -25.96
CA ALA A 387 18.98 43.24 -27.19
C ALA A 387 20.49 43.10 -27.53
N VAL A 388 21.01 42.11 -28.29
CA VAL A 388 20.45 41.27 -29.38
C VAL A 388 20.98 39.81 -29.28
N MET A 389 20.40 38.88 -30.05
CA MET A 389 20.93 37.52 -30.35
C MET A 389 22.32 37.59 -31.04
N THR A 390 23.16 36.55 -31.18
CA THR A 390 22.96 35.23 -31.83
C THR A 390 24.17 34.31 -31.56
N ASN A 391 23.97 32.99 -31.77
CA ASN A 391 24.85 31.97 -32.39
C ASN A 391 26.40 32.19 -32.42
N VAL A 392 27.26 31.16 -32.38
CA VAL A 392 27.44 30.15 -33.45
C VAL A 392 28.35 29.00 -32.93
N SER A 393 28.12 27.77 -33.42
CA SER A 393 29.08 26.64 -33.55
C SER A 393 29.73 26.00 -32.31
N GLN A 394 30.34 24.81 -32.32
CA GLN A 394 30.38 23.52 -33.08
C GLN A 394 31.31 22.61 -32.19
N GLU A 395 31.44 21.29 -32.25
CA GLU A 395 30.94 20.21 -33.12
C GLU A 395 31.08 18.86 -32.38
N ASP A 396 30.22 17.90 -32.75
CA ASP A 396 30.48 16.47 -32.99
C ASP A 396 31.15 15.52 -31.96
N GLY A 397 30.84 14.22 -31.98
CA GLY A 397 29.89 13.47 -32.83
C GLY A 397 29.94 11.97 -32.53
N GLY A 398 28.98 11.18 -33.04
CA GLY A 398 28.99 9.71 -32.84
C GLY A 398 27.64 9.03 -32.94
N GLU A 399 27.19 8.73 -34.16
CA GLU A 399 25.87 8.18 -34.47
C GLU A 399 25.75 6.65 -34.29
N ARG A 400 24.51 6.17 -34.18
CA ARG A 400 23.92 5.24 -35.17
C ARG A 400 22.40 5.11 -35.01
N GLY A 401 21.67 5.29 -36.11
CA GLY A 401 20.19 5.26 -36.16
C GLY A 401 19.59 3.96 -36.71
N ASN A 402 18.27 3.95 -36.88
CA ASN A 402 17.50 2.97 -37.66
C ASN A 402 16.27 3.66 -38.30
N PRO A 403 15.76 3.18 -39.46
CA PRO A 403 14.82 3.93 -40.31
C PRO A 403 13.33 3.74 -39.97
N PRO A 404 12.43 4.58 -40.54
CA PRO A 404 10.98 4.54 -40.27
C PRO A 404 10.21 3.55 -41.16
N VAL A 405 9.03 3.12 -40.67
CA VAL A 405 8.05 2.26 -41.37
C VAL A 405 6.87 3.12 -41.84
N PRO A 406 6.30 2.90 -43.05
CA PRO A 406 5.30 3.79 -43.63
C PRO A 406 3.89 3.65 -43.04
N GLN A 407 3.09 4.70 -43.23
CA GLN A 407 1.70 4.83 -42.80
C GLN A 407 0.75 4.01 -43.69
N SER A 408 -0.32 3.46 -43.10
CA SER A 408 -1.49 2.97 -43.84
C SER A 408 -2.72 3.83 -43.52
N SER A 409 -3.57 4.02 -44.51
CA SER A 409 -4.75 4.88 -44.49
C SER A 409 -6.04 4.11 -44.15
N ALA A 410 -6.97 4.78 -43.47
CA ALA A 410 -8.36 4.35 -43.31
C ALA A 410 -9.29 5.60 -43.36
N PRO A 411 -10.55 5.47 -43.81
CA PRO A 411 -11.30 6.59 -44.40
C PRO A 411 -12.11 7.45 -43.42
N GLN A 412 -12.66 8.55 -43.96
CA GLN A 412 -13.42 9.60 -43.27
C GLN A 412 -14.92 9.29 -43.15
N GLY A 413 -15.58 9.93 -42.16
CA GLY A 413 -17.03 9.97 -41.92
C GLY A 413 -17.33 9.89 -40.41
N GLU A 414 -18.13 10.74 -39.77
CA GLU A 414 -18.84 11.96 -40.18
C GLU A 414 -18.71 13.04 -39.09
N GLN A 415 -18.99 14.31 -39.43
CA GLN A 415 -18.89 15.44 -38.51
C GLN A 415 -20.18 15.66 -37.70
N LEU A 416 -20.04 15.93 -36.40
CA LEU A 416 -20.99 16.74 -35.64
C LEU A 416 -20.28 17.96 -35.06
N SER A 417 -20.87 19.13 -35.30
CA SER A 417 -20.24 20.44 -35.15
C SER A 417 -19.81 20.79 -33.73
N GLN A 418 -18.56 21.25 -33.55
CA GLN A 418 -18.12 21.93 -32.34
C GLN A 418 -18.12 23.46 -32.54
N ALA A 419 -18.67 24.17 -31.54
CA ALA A 419 -18.66 25.63 -31.46
C ALA A 419 -17.22 26.20 -31.32
N PRO A 420 -16.96 27.46 -31.70
CA PRO A 420 -15.61 28.02 -31.74
C PRO A 420 -14.95 28.12 -30.35
N PRO A 421 -13.61 28.05 -30.28
CA PRO A 421 -12.87 28.00 -29.03
C PRO A 421 -12.89 29.36 -28.30
N VAL A 422 -13.67 29.45 -27.22
CA VAL A 422 -13.64 30.60 -26.31
C VAL A 422 -12.30 30.68 -25.57
N ALA A 423 -11.61 31.81 -25.70
CA ALA A 423 -10.29 32.04 -25.12
C ALA A 423 -10.28 31.84 -23.59
N ARG A 424 -9.38 30.97 -23.10
CA ARG A 424 -9.17 30.73 -21.66
C ARG A 424 -8.59 31.96 -20.96
N LYS A 425 -9.42 32.73 -20.27
CA LYS A 425 -8.96 33.69 -19.24
C LYS A 425 -8.26 32.92 -18.10
N LYS A 426 -7.05 33.36 -17.72
CA LYS A 426 -6.31 32.86 -16.55
C LYS A 426 -7.09 33.20 -15.26
N GLY A 427 -7.17 32.24 -14.31
CA GLY A 427 -7.22 32.60 -12.88
C GLY A 427 -8.44 32.23 -12.01
N THR A 428 -9.47 31.54 -12.50
CA THR A 428 -10.62 31.16 -11.64
C THR A 428 -10.35 29.88 -10.84
N ARG A 429 -10.15 30.01 -9.51
CA ARG A 429 -10.02 28.85 -8.60
C ARG A 429 -11.39 28.15 -8.43
N CYS A 430 -11.48 26.88 -8.81
CA CYS A 430 -12.65 26.05 -8.53
C CYS A 430 -12.72 25.59 -7.07
N CYS A 431 -13.94 25.42 -6.57
CA CYS A 431 -14.21 24.84 -5.26
C CYS A 431 -13.63 23.42 -5.16
N GLY A 432 -12.82 23.16 -4.13
CA GLY A 432 -12.19 21.85 -3.93
C GLY A 432 -13.18 20.69 -3.72
N ALA A 433 -14.43 20.98 -3.31
CA ALA A 433 -15.45 19.99 -3.00
C ALA A 433 -16.33 19.62 -4.22
N CYS A 434 -16.97 20.60 -4.86
CA CYS A 434 -17.89 20.36 -5.99
C CYS A 434 -17.31 20.75 -7.36
N LYS A 435 -16.05 21.18 -7.44
CA LYS A 435 -15.30 21.54 -8.67
C LYS A 435 -15.87 22.70 -9.50
N GLN A 436 -16.94 23.35 -9.04
CA GLN A 436 -17.52 24.54 -9.65
C GLN A 436 -16.69 25.81 -9.33
N PRO A 437 -16.58 26.78 -10.26
CA PRO A 437 -15.91 28.07 -10.01
C PRO A 437 -16.75 29.03 -9.15
N GLY A 438 -16.20 30.21 -8.85
CA GLY A 438 -16.94 31.32 -8.22
C GLY A 438 -17.12 31.24 -6.70
N HIS A 439 -16.69 30.16 -6.04
CA HIS A 439 -16.79 30.02 -4.58
C HIS A 439 -15.71 29.12 -3.98
N THR A 440 -15.49 29.22 -2.67
CA THR A 440 -14.49 28.43 -1.93
C THR A 440 -15.13 27.20 -1.30
N ARG A 441 -14.32 26.26 -0.76
CA ARG A 441 -14.83 25.16 0.09
C ARG A 441 -15.71 25.71 1.24
N TRP A 442 -15.37 26.89 1.78
CA TRP A 442 -16.11 27.55 2.85
C TRP A 442 -17.38 28.27 2.38
N THR A 443 -17.60 28.50 1.09
CA THR A 443 -18.83 29.12 0.55
C THR A 443 -19.60 28.19 -0.39
N CYS A 444 -19.28 26.90 -0.40
CA CYS A 444 -19.88 25.91 -1.28
C CYS A 444 -21.36 25.60 -0.98
N PRO A 445 -22.30 25.79 -1.95
CA PRO A 445 -23.72 25.47 -1.78
C PRO A 445 -23.98 23.99 -1.44
N ALA A 446 -23.25 23.06 -2.07
CA ALA A 446 -23.33 21.62 -1.77
C ALA A 446 -22.89 21.28 -0.33
N LEU A 447 -22.10 22.16 0.31
CA LEU A 447 -21.70 22.07 1.73
C LEU A 447 -22.52 23.00 2.65
N ARG A 448 -23.63 23.57 2.17
CA ARG A 448 -24.50 24.47 2.95
C ARG A 448 -25.45 23.70 3.87
N GLN A 449 -26.02 22.60 3.39
CA GLN A 449 -26.90 21.73 4.17
C GLN A 449 -26.19 21.12 5.39
N TYR A 450 -24.94 20.68 5.23
CA TYR A 450 -24.11 20.12 6.30
C TYR A 450 -23.70 21.12 7.39
N ARG A 451 -23.93 22.42 7.19
CA ARG A 451 -23.59 23.47 8.17
C ARG A 451 -24.78 24.06 8.91
N ARG A 452 -26.01 23.94 8.39
CA ARG A 452 -27.22 24.31 9.16
C ARG A 452 -27.40 23.47 10.42
N VAL A 453 -26.91 22.21 10.41
CA VAL A 453 -26.98 21.28 11.55
C VAL A 453 -26.14 21.76 12.75
N GLU A 454 -25.07 22.55 12.54
CA GLU A 454 -24.24 23.10 13.62
C GLU A 454 -24.73 24.46 14.16
N VAL A 455 -25.59 25.18 13.42
CA VAL A 455 -26.10 26.50 13.86
C VAL A 455 -27.43 26.38 14.60
N GLN A 456 -28.34 25.50 14.16
CA GLN A 456 -29.64 25.32 14.82
C GLN A 456 -29.45 24.86 16.29
N LYS A 457 -28.60 23.84 16.51
CA LYS A 457 -28.25 23.33 17.85
C LYS A 457 -27.43 24.29 18.72
N GLY A 458 -27.05 25.46 18.21
CA GLY A 458 -26.42 26.53 18.98
C GLY A 458 -27.39 27.63 19.43
N LEU A 459 -28.61 27.65 18.89
CA LEU A 459 -29.66 28.61 19.25
C LEU A 459 -30.69 27.98 20.20
N ASP A 460 -31.04 26.71 19.99
CA ASP A 460 -31.99 25.97 20.84
C ASP A 460 -31.44 25.67 22.27
N VAL A 461 -30.19 26.03 22.57
CA VAL A 461 -29.54 25.90 23.90
C VAL A 461 -29.34 27.27 24.57
N ALA A 462 -29.76 28.36 23.91
CA ALA A 462 -29.65 29.73 24.42
C ALA A 462 -31.03 30.39 24.67
N ALA A 463 -32.11 29.60 24.63
CA ALA A 463 -33.50 30.06 24.82
C ALA A 463 -34.19 29.48 26.08
N ASP A 464 -33.64 28.41 26.67
CA ASP A 464 -34.14 27.76 27.90
C ASP A 464 -33.02 27.71 28.98
N GLY A 465 -32.50 28.89 29.37
CA GLY A 465 -31.42 29.02 30.36
C GLY A 465 -31.34 30.40 31.00
#